data_AF-A0AAE1F6A6-F1
#
_entry.id   AF-A0AAE1F6A6-F1
#
_cell.length_a   1.000
_cell.length_b   1.000
_cell.length_c   1.000
_cell.angle_alpha   90.00
_cell.angle_beta   90.00
_cell.angle_gamma   90.00
#
_symmetry.space_group_name_H-M   'P 1'
#
loop_
_entity.id
_entity.type
_entity.pdbx_description
1 polymer ?
#
loop_
_entity_poly.entity_id
_entity_poly.type
_entity_poly.pdbx_seq_one_letter_code
_entity_poly.pdbx_strand_id
1 'polypeptide(L)'
;MLRPPDTVAEANEVTDGQVERRVKEGKGQRLPLPLCISGQHKSVFHDLFCSIANSPLQSLTFLYPSLYLSVGDLVCLGDCVRRSKHLTRLKLPNLKSIESYMPILLAVGGSKAIQTLRIDSNTVFRM
;
A
#
# COMPACT_ATOMS: atom_id res chain seq x y z
N MET A 1 70.29 25.26 -7.17
CA MET A 1 69.94 25.90 -8.45
C MET A 1 68.78 26.85 -8.20
N LEU A 2 68.93 28.09 -8.64
CA LEU A 2 67.99 29.20 -8.44
C LEU A 2 66.70 29.01 -9.27
N ARG A 3 65.55 29.44 -8.72
CA ARG A 3 64.32 29.77 -9.48
C ARG A 3 64.61 30.99 -10.38
N PRO A 4 63.94 31.19 -11.54
CA PRO A 4 62.60 31.85 -11.63
C PRO A 4 61.83 31.51 -12.95
N PRO A 5 60.86 32.30 -13.49
CA PRO A 5 59.80 33.16 -12.93
C PRO A 5 58.36 32.84 -13.46
N ASP A 6 57.43 33.68 -13.00
CA ASP A 6 55.97 33.76 -13.09
C ASP A 6 55.31 33.83 -14.49
N THR A 7 54.04 33.36 -14.62
CA THR A 7 52.95 34.12 -15.29
C THR A 7 51.53 33.52 -15.10
N VAL A 8 50.66 34.33 -14.49
CA VAL A 8 49.20 34.62 -14.63
C VAL A 8 48.07 33.57 -14.84
N ALA A 9 46.92 33.98 -14.28
CA ALA A 9 45.61 33.36 -14.07
C ALA A 9 44.79 32.93 -15.31
N GLU A 10 43.89 31.96 -15.13
CA GLU A 10 42.53 32.02 -15.69
C GLU A 10 41.55 31.06 -14.99
N ALA A 11 40.31 31.50 -14.87
CA ALA A 11 39.18 30.79 -14.27
C ALA A 11 38.67 29.68 -15.21
N ASN A 12 38.09 28.61 -14.66
CA ASN A 12 37.22 27.73 -15.44
C ASN A 12 36.01 27.26 -14.63
N GLU A 13 34.90 27.94 -14.94
CA GLU A 13 33.55 27.43 -15.17
C GLU A 13 33.12 26.12 -14.49
N VAL A 14 32.19 26.26 -13.55
CA VAL A 14 31.32 25.20 -13.06
C VAL A 14 30.28 24.90 -14.14
N THR A 15 30.35 23.71 -14.73
CA THR A 15 29.35 23.19 -15.66
C THR A 15 28.31 22.33 -14.95
N ASP A 16 27.14 22.34 -15.57
CA ASP A 16 25.81 21.92 -15.15
C ASP A 16 25.68 20.49 -14.58
N GLY A 17 24.86 20.37 -13.54
CA GLY A 17 23.78 19.39 -13.53
C GLY A 17 24.14 17.89 -13.47
N GLN A 18 24.65 17.42 -12.33
CA GLN A 18 24.44 16.01 -11.95
C GLN A 18 24.08 15.90 -10.46
N VAL A 19 22.81 16.14 -10.17
CA VAL A 19 22.22 15.88 -8.85
C VAL A 19 22.10 14.37 -8.68
N GLU A 20 23.14 13.73 -8.15
CA GLU A 20 23.04 12.42 -7.54
C GLU A 20 22.08 12.51 -6.34
N ARG A 21 20.79 12.29 -6.57
CA ARG A 21 19.82 12.11 -5.49
C ARG A 21 20.10 10.77 -4.83
N ARG A 22 21.00 10.76 -3.84
CA ARG A 22 20.98 9.77 -2.76
C ARG A 22 19.61 9.83 -2.12
N VAL A 23 18.71 8.91 -2.52
CA VAL A 23 17.50 8.62 -1.75
C VAL A 23 17.99 8.03 -0.44
N LYS A 24 18.14 8.89 0.58
CA LYS A 24 18.28 8.44 1.95
C LYS A 24 17.03 7.63 2.26
N GLU A 25 17.18 6.32 2.49
CA GLU A 25 16.14 5.48 3.05
C GLU A 25 15.76 6.06 4.41
N GLY A 26 14.77 6.96 4.40
CA GLY A 26 14.11 7.38 5.61
C GLY A 26 13.56 6.13 6.26
N LYS A 27 13.91 5.89 7.53
CA LYS A 27 13.23 4.93 8.38
C LYS A 27 11.77 5.36 8.48
N GLY A 28 10.98 5.00 7.46
CA GLY A 28 9.56 5.28 7.39
C GLY A 28 8.95 4.65 8.63
N GLN A 29 8.41 5.50 9.51
CA GLN A 29 7.55 5.03 10.57
C GLN A 29 6.41 4.26 9.89
N ARG A 30 6.51 2.92 9.87
CA ARG A 30 5.42 2.08 9.37
C ARG A 30 4.28 2.30 10.34
N LEU A 31 3.19 2.91 9.85
CA LEU A 31 1.95 3.00 10.61
C LEU A 31 1.62 1.59 11.15
N PRO A 32 1.22 1.47 12.44
CA PRO A 32 0.83 0.18 12.98
C PRO A 32 -0.32 -0.37 12.12
N LEU A 33 -0.05 -1.45 11.41
CA LEU A 33 -1.03 -2.03 10.50
C LEU A 33 -2.08 -2.77 11.32
N PRO A 34 -3.37 -2.65 10.98
CA PRO A 34 -4.37 -3.54 11.52
C PRO A 34 -4.02 -4.96 11.03
N LEU A 35 -3.55 -5.79 11.96
CA LEU A 35 -3.26 -7.20 11.73
C LEU A 35 -4.46 -8.02 12.19
N CYS A 36 -4.81 -9.02 11.40
CA CYS A 36 -5.82 -10.00 11.81
C CYS A 36 -5.19 -10.92 12.86
N ILE A 37 -5.77 -10.97 14.07
CA ILE A 37 -5.29 -11.84 15.16
C ILE A 37 -6.17 -13.09 15.17
N SER A 38 -5.61 -14.21 14.71
CA SER A 38 -6.26 -15.52 14.75
C SER A 38 -6.66 -15.86 16.19
N GLY A 39 -7.95 -16.10 16.42
CA GLY A 39 -8.53 -16.39 17.74
C GLY A 39 -9.44 -15.30 18.32
N GLN A 40 -9.34 -14.06 17.85
CA GLN A 40 -10.26 -12.99 18.28
C GLN A 40 -11.51 -12.88 17.40
N HIS A 41 -11.45 -13.34 16.15
CA HIS A 41 -12.55 -13.20 15.19
C HIS A 41 -13.14 -14.58 14.86
N LYS A 42 -14.34 -14.89 15.35
CA LYS A 42 -15.10 -16.12 15.04
C LYS A 42 -15.88 -16.01 13.72
N SER A 43 -15.24 -15.49 12.69
CA SER A 43 -15.90 -15.27 11.39
C SER A 43 -15.43 -16.30 10.37
N VAL A 44 -16.39 -16.93 9.70
CA VAL A 44 -16.13 -17.83 8.55
C VAL A 44 -15.35 -17.14 7.43
N PHE A 45 -15.41 -15.80 7.37
CA PHE A 45 -14.64 -15.03 6.40
C PHE A 45 -13.14 -15.05 6.68
N HIS A 46 -12.70 -15.25 7.94
CA HIS A 46 -11.28 -15.39 8.27
C HIS A 46 -10.66 -16.57 7.50
N ASP A 47 -11.28 -17.74 7.59
CA ASP A 47 -10.77 -18.96 6.95
C ASP A 47 -10.81 -18.86 5.42
N LEU A 48 -11.87 -18.23 4.89
CA LEU A 48 -11.96 -17.91 3.47
C LEU A 48 -10.80 -17.02 3.01
N PHE A 49 -10.52 -15.93 3.73
CA PHE A 49 -9.47 -14.98 3.37
C PHE A 49 -8.07 -15.56 3.55
N CYS A 50 -7.84 -16.39 4.57
CA CYS A 50 -6.61 -17.17 4.71
C CYS A 50 -6.41 -18.13 3.53
N SER A 51 -7.49 -18.77 3.05
CA SER A 51 -7.44 -19.66 1.89
C SER A 51 -7.18 -18.88 0.59
N ILE A 52 -7.85 -17.74 0.39
CA ILE A 52 -7.66 -16.88 -0.78
C ILE A 52 -6.23 -16.35 -0.86
N ALA A 53 -5.63 -15.95 0.26
CA ALA A 53 -4.26 -15.43 0.31
C ALA A 53 -3.22 -16.40 -0.28
N ASN A 54 -3.45 -17.72 -0.13
CA ASN A 54 -2.56 -18.76 -0.64
C ASN A 54 -3.01 -19.35 -1.99
N SER A 55 -4.14 -18.87 -2.52
CA SER A 55 -4.70 -19.36 -3.78
C SER A 55 -4.14 -18.60 -5.00
N PRO A 56 -4.24 -19.17 -6.22
CA PRO A 56 -3.92 -18.46 -7.46
C PRO A 56 -5.00 -17.46 -7.89
N LEU A 57 -5.97 -17.13 -7.03
CA LEU A 57 -7.07 -16.24 -7.36
C LEU A 57 -6.56 -14.83 -7.68
N GLN A 58 -6.89 -14.33 -8.87
CA GLN A 58 -6.42 -13.02 -9.32
C GLN A 58 -7.40 -11.89 -9.06
N SER A 59 -8.68 -12.20 -8.90
CA SER A 59 -9.73 -11.19 -8.82
C SER A 59 -10.73 -11.58 -7.75
N LEU A 60 -11.04 -10.63 -6.87
CA LEU A 60 -12.04 -10.78 -5.83
C LEU A 60 -13.04 -9.62 -5.90
N THR A 61 -14.32 -9.95 -5.88
CA THR A 61 -15.41 -8.97 -5.98
C THR A 61 -16.49 -9.34 -4.99
N PHE A 62 -16.86 -8.39 -4.15
CA PHE A 62 -17.96 -8.53 -3.21
C PHE A 62 -19.15 -7.73 -3.69
N LEU A 63 -20.32 -8.34 -3.68
CA LEU A 63 -21.58 -7.63 -3.90
C LEU A 63 -22.10 -7.19 -2.53
N TYR A 64 -22.33 -5.89 -2.34
CA TYR A 64 -22.84 -5.31 -1.09
C TYR A 64 -22.14 -5.80 0.21
N PRO A 65 -20.80 -5.71 0.30
CA PRO A 65 -20.03 -6.15 1.47
C PRO A 65 -20.53 -5.58 2.80
N SER A 66 -21.14 -4.40 2.82
CA SER A 66 -21.70 -3.79 4.05
C SER A 66 -22.90 -4.52 4.66
N LEU A 67 -23.44 -5.55 4.00
CA LEU A 67 -24.53 -6.37 4.53
C LEU A 67 -24.04 -7.57 5.35
N TYR A 68 -22.79 -8.02 5.16
CA TYR A 68 -22.30 -9.26 5.77
C TYR A 68 -20.84 -9.23 6.21
N LEU A 69 -20.03 -8.27 5.77
CA LEU A 69 -18.67 -8.09 6.28
C LEU A 69 -18.69 -7.10 7.44
N SER A 70 -18.27 -7.56 8.61
CA SER A 70 -17.94 -6.68 9.73
C SER A 70 -16.61 -5.96 9.48
N VAL A 71 -16.32 -4.95 10.30
CA VAL A 71 -15.01 -4.28 10.27
C VAL A 71 -13.87 -5.26 10.55
N GLY A 72 -14.07 -6.22 11.47
CA GLY A 72 -13.09 -7.28 11.75
C GLY A 72 -12.82 -8.18 10.54
N ASP A 73 -13.86 -8.48 9.74
CA ASP A 73 -13.71 -9.22 8.49
C ASP A 73 -12.89 -8.42 7.48
N LEU A 74 -13.11 -7.12 7.38
CA LEU A 74 -12.36 -6.22 6.50
C LEU A 74 -10.88 -6.12 6.91
N VAL A 75 -10.57 -6.23 8.20
CA VAL A 75 -9.18 -6.36 8.69
C VAL A 75 -8.54 -7.66 8.19
N CYS A 76 -9.26 -8.78 8.26
CA CYS A 76 -8.74 -10.06 7.75
C CYS A 76 -8.66 -10.09 6.21
N LEU A 77 -9.56 -9.40 5.51
CA LEU A 77 -9.44 -9.18 4.07
C LEU A 77 -8.21 -8.33 3.74
N GLY A 78 -7.95 -7.27 4.50
CA GLY A 78 -6.74 -6.47 4.37
C GLY A 78 -5.47 -7.30 4.56
N ASP A 79 -5.45 -8.20 5.55
CA ASP A 79 -4.33 -9.11 5.73
C ASP A 79 -4.15 -10.08 4.56
N CYS A 80 -5.24 -10.64 4.06
CA CYS A 80 -5.25 -11.46 2.84
C CYS A 80 -4.66 -10.72 1.64
N VAL A 81 -5.04 -9.46 1.45
CA VAL A 81 -4.53 -8.61 0.35
C VAL A 81 -3.01 -8.39 0.44
N ARG A 82 -2.48 -8.18 1.65
CA ARG A 82 -1.03 -8.03 1.85
C ARG A 82 -0.26 -9.30 1.56
N ARG A 83 -0.82 -10.45 1.95
CA ARG A 83 -0.17 -11.76 1.85
C ARG A 83 -0.30 -12.38 0.46
N SER A 84 -1.37 -12.06 -0.26
CA SER A 84 -1.63 -12.64 -1.58
C SER A 84 -0.58 -12.21 -2.60
N LYS A 85 -0.04 -13.20 -3.31
CA LYS A 85 0.91 -12.99 -4.41
C LYS A 85 0.22 -12.86 -5.77
N HIS A 86 -1.04 -13.28 -5.85
CA HIS A 86 -1.76 -13.42 -7.13
C HIS A 86 -2.95 -12.49 -7.25
N LEU A 87 -3.51 -12.01 -6.13
CA LEU A 87 -4.65 -11.12 -6.15
C LEU A 87 -4.25 -9.76 -6.70
N THR A 88 -4.64 -9.48 -7.95
CA THR A 88 -4.34 -8.24 -8.67
C THR A 88 -5.51 -7.27 -8.65
N ARG A 89 -6.73 -7.76 -8.51
CA ARG A 89 -7.96 -6.96 -8.58
C ARG A 89 -8.85 -7.19 -7.37
N LEU A 90 -9.22 -6.10 -6.69
CA LEU A 90 -10.18 -6.11 -5.59
C LEU A 90 -11.28 -5.08 -5.85
N LYS A 91 -12.54 -5.52 -5.75
CA LYS A 91 -13.72 -4.65 -5.85
C LYS A 91 -14.56 -4.74 -4.58
N LEU A 92 -14.74 -3.60 -3.93
CA LEU A 92 -15.49 -3.44 -2.69
C LEU A 92 -16.44 -2.23 -2.80
N PRO A 93 -17.56 -2.37 -3.52
CA PRO A 93 -18.56 -1.33 -3.63
C PRO A 93 -19.39 -1.21 -2.34
N ASN A 94 -20.00 -0.06 -2.11
CA ASN A 94 -21.02 0.19 -1.10
C ASN A 94 -20.60 -0.08 0.36
N LEU A 95 -19.33 0.17 0.74
CA LEU A 95 -19.02 0.28 2.17
C LEU A 95 -19.52 1.63 2.70
N LYS A 96 -20.06 1.61 3.92
CA LYS A 96 -20.87 2.70 4.48
C LYS A 96 -20.05 3.76 5.23
N SER A 97 -18.89 3.38 5.80
CA SER A 97 -18.07 4.25 6.65
C SER A 97 -16.60 4.24 6.24
N ILE A 98 -15.89 5.34 6.54
CA ILE A 98 -14.45 5.46 6.30
C ILE A 98 -13.65 4.37 7.03
N GLU A 99 -14.08 4.00 8.23
CA GLU A 99 -13.48 2.95 9.05
C GLU A 99 -13.47 1.59 8.35
N SER A 100 -14.46 1.32 7.50
CA SER A 100 -14.55 0.09 6.71
C SER A 100 -13.52 0.07 5.58
N TYR A 101 -13.15 1.24 5.04
CA TYR A 101 -12.17 1.35 3.96
C TYR A 101 -10.73 1.28 4.47
N MET A 102 -10.46 1.81 5.67
CA MET A 102 -9.11 1.95 6.20
C MET A 102 -8.28 0.66 6.20
N PRO A 103 -8.79 -0.50 6.65
CA PRO A 103 -8.01 -1.75 6.62
C PRO A 103 -7.56 -2.14 5.22
N ILE A 104 -8.40 -1.89 4.22
CA ILE A 104 -8.12 -2.20 2.82
C ILE A 104 -7.12 -1.21 2.24
N LEU A 105 -7.30 0.08 2.49
CA LEU A 105 -6.38 1.13 2.00
C LEU A 105 -4.96 0.94 2.55
N LEU A 106 -4.83 0.63 3.85
CA LEU A 106 -3.54 0.32 4.47
C LEU A 106 -2.94 -0.97 3.92
N ALA A 107 -3.77 -1.98 3.65
CA ALA A 107 -3.31 -3.23 3.07
C ALA A 107 -2.76 -3.08 1.65
N VAL A 108 -3.41 -2.26 0.82
CA VAL A 108 -2.99 -2.00 -0.55
C VAL A 108 -1.62 -1.33 -0.58
N GLY A 109 -1.36 -0.38 0.33
CA GLY A 109 -0.03 0.23 0.46
C GLY A 109 1.09 -0.75 0.82
N GLY A 110 0.76 -1.92 1.38
CA GLY A 110 1.70 -3.00 1.69
C GLY A 110 1.70 -4.17 0.71
N SER A 111 0.76 -4.21 -0.25
CA SER A 111 0.64 -5.29 -1.22
C SER A 111 1.51 -5.05 -2.44
N LYS A 112 2.21 -6.09 -2.91
CA LYS A 112 3.01 -6.04 -4.15
C LYS A 112 2.26 -6.54 -5.37
N ALA A 113 1.09 -7.17 -5.17
CA ALA A 113 0.35 -7.85 -6.23
C ALA A 113 -0.85 -7.04 -6.73
N ILE A 114 -1.51 -6.26 -5.86
CA ILE A 114 -2.69 -5.48 -6.24
C ILE A 114 -2.31 -4.42 -7.27
N GLN A 115 -3.05 -4.41 -8.38
CA GLN A 115 -2.94 -3.44 -9.46
C GLN A 115 -4.19 -2.57 -9.59
N THR A 116 -5.36 -3.13 -9.26
CA THR A 116 -6.64 -2.42 -9.36
C THR A 116 -7.44 -2.58 -8.08
N LEU A 117 -7.79 -1.46 -7.47
CA LEU A 117 -8.74 -1.35 -6.38
C LEU A 117 -9.93 -0.53 -6.86
N ARG A 118 -11.14 -1.11 -6.83
CA ARG A 118 -12.37 -0.35 -7.03
C ARG A 118 -13.13 -0.27 -5.72
N ILE A 119 -13.27 0.95 -5.25
CA ILE A 119 -14.02 1.33 -4.06
C ILE A 119 -15.05 2.34 -4.55
N ASP A 120 -16.32 1.96 -4.44
CA ASP A 120 -17.44 2.81 -4.79
C ASP A 120 -18.27 3.03 -3.53
N SER A 121 -18.73 4.26 -3.28
CA SER A 121 -19.65 4.55 -2.18
C SER A 121 -20.80 5.42 -2.66
N ASN A 122 -22.02 5.00 -2.34
CA ASN A 122 -23.22 5.80 -2.59
C ASN A 122 -23.53 6.76 -1.42
N THR A 123 -22.74 6.74 -0.33
CA THR A 123 -23.06 7.43 0.93
C THR A 123 -21.98 8.40 1.41
N VAL A 124 -20.74 8.34 0.90
CA VAL A 124 -19.62 9.18 1.39
C VAL A 124 -19.60 10.59 0.77
N PHE A 125 -20.33 10.84 -0.33
CA PHE A 125 -20.53 12.17 -0.93
C PHE A 125 -22.02 12.48 -1.06
N ARG A 126 -22.64 12.90 0.03
CA ARG A 126 -23.84 13.75 -0.01
C ARG A 126 -23.57 14.94 0.89
N MET A 127 -22.98 15.99 0.31
CA MET A 127 -23.05 17.37 0.79
C MET A 127 -24.09 18.09 -0.05
#